data_AF-A0A707YQA6-F1
#
_entry.id   AF-A0A707YQA6-F1
#
_cell.length_a   1.000
_cell.length_b   1.000
_cell.length_c   1.000
_cell.angle_alpha   90.00
_cell.angle_beta   90.00
_cell.angle_gamma   90.00
#
_symmetry.space_group_name_H-M   'P 1'
#
loop_
_entity.id
_entity.type
_entity.pdbx_description
1 polymer ?
#
loop_
_entity_poly.entity_id
_entity_poly.type
_entity_poly.pdbx_seq_one_letter_code
_entity_poly.pdbx_strand_id
1 'polypeptide(L)'
;INSLSNSVTTLTDDALLWDGSASAFSANHSGSDSKITNLAAGTLAADSTDAVNGSQLFATNENVSQNTTDIAANTDSINQNTTDIAANTTSINQNTTDITTNTASI
;
A
#
# COMPACT_ATOMS: atom_id res chain seq x y z
N ILE A 1 -3.76 -31.77 -44.63
CA ILE A 1 -4.06 -30.62 -43.75
C ILE A 1 -3.06 -29.53 -44.09
N ASN A 2 -3.57 -28.40 -44.58
CA ASN A 2 -2.80 -27.31 -45.20
C ASN A 2 -2.14 -26.43 -44.12
N SER A 3 -0.97 -25.82 -44.37
CA SER A 3 -0.27 -24.90 -43.46
C SER A 3 -1.19 -23.85 -42.82
N LEU A 4 -2.23 -23.41 -43.55
CA LEU A 4 -3.27 -22.53 -43.02
C LEU A 4 -3.97 -23.09 -41.77
N SER A 5 -4.31 -24.38 -41.78
CA SER A 5 -4.97 -25.04 -40.64
C SER A 5 -4.08 -25.03 -39.40
N ASN A 6 -2.77 -25.22 -39.58
CA ASN A 6 -1.82 -25.19 -38.47
C ASN A 6 -1.71 -23.77 -37.91
N SER A 7 -1.63 -22.74 -38.77
CA SER A 7 -1.60 -21.35 -38.33
C SER A 7 -2.85 -20.95 -37.56
N VAL A 8 -4.03 -21.44 -37.96
CA VAL A 8 -5.28 -21.20 -37.22
C VAL A 8 -5.25 -21.86 -35.84
N THR A 9 -4.81 -23.11 -35.75
CA THR A 9 -4.68 -23.79 -34.45
C THR A 9 -3.69 -23.07 -33.52
N THR A 10 -2.53 -22.66 -34.01
CA THR A 10 -1.56 -21.90 -33.20
C THR A 10 -2.17 -20.58 -32.70
N LEU A 11 -2.93 -19.87 -33.55
CA LEU A 11 -3.60 -18.65 -33.12
C LEU A 11 -4.65 -18.92 -32.02
N THR A 12 -5.39 -20.02 -32.12
CA THR A 12 -6.38 -20.38 -31.08
C THR A 12 -5.75 -20.85 -29.77
N ASP A 13 -4.52 -21.37 -29.82
CA ASP A 13 -3.82 -21.85 -28.63
C ASP A 13 -3.06 -20.72 -27.89
N ASP A 14 -2.48 -19.76 -28.62
CA ASP A 14 -1.58 -18.75 -28.05
C ASP A 14 -2.21 -17.37 -27.81
N ALA A 15 -3.38 -17.08 -28.38
CA ALA A 15 -4.02 -15.77 -28.24
C ALA A 15 -4.76 -15.60 -26.89
N LEU A 16 -4.87 -14.36 -26.41
CA LEU A 16 -5.84 -13.99 -25.38
C LEU A 16 -7.25 -14.03 -25.98
N LEU A 17 -7.98 -15.11 -25.72
CA LEU A 17 -9.31 -15.33 -26.27
C LEU A 17 -10.41 -14.97 -25.25
N TRP A 18 -11.57 -14.57 -25.77
CA TRP A 18 -12.77 -14.37 -24.97
C TRP A 18 -13.28 -15.70 -24.43
N ASP A 19 -13.38 -15.81 -23.12
CA ASP A 19 -14.07 -16.89 -22.42
C ASP A 19 -15.51 -16.46 -22.12
N GLY A 20 -16.46 -17.05 -22.84
CA GLY A 20 -17.89 -16.76 -22.67
C GLY A 20 -18.46 -17.22 -21.33
N SER A 21 -17.82 -18.19 -20.66
CA SER A 21 -18.24 -18.62 -19.33
C SER A 21 -17.79 -17.63 -18.25
N ALA A 22 -16.58 -17.08 -18.38
CA ALA A 22 -16.05 -16.04 -17.51
C ALA A 22 -16.55 -14.63 -17.87
N SER A 23 -17.12 -14.46 -19.07
CA SER A 23 -17.43 -13.14 -19.64
C SER A 23 -16.23 -12.18 -19.59
N ALA A 24 -15.05 -12.69 -19.95
CA ALA A 24 -13.78 -11.96 -19.91
C ALA A 24 -12.77 -12.52 -20.92
N PHE A 25 -11.71 -11.78 -21.23
CA PHE A 25 -10.54 -12.36 -21.89
C PHE A 25 -9.76 -13.24 -20.91
N SER A 26 -9.42 -14.46 -21.33
CA SER A 26 -8.68 -15.41 -20.49
C SER A 26 -7.19 -15.31 -20.76
N ALA A 27 -6.42 -15.06 -19.69
CA ALA A 27 -4.97 -15.23 -19.69
C ALA A 27 -4.54 -16.66 -19.35
N ASN A 28 -5.47 -17.63 -19.37
CA ASN A 28 -5.12 -19.03 -19.21
C ASN A 28 -4.39 -19.52 -20.46
N HIS A 29 -3.17 -20.02 -20.30
CA HIS A 29 -2.43 -20.69 -21.37
C HIS A 29 -2.08 -22.09 -20.90
N SER A 30 -2.49 -23.10 -21.66
CA SER A 30 -2.27 -24.52 -21.32
C SER A 30 -2.75 -24.93 -19.92
N GLY A 31 -3.89 -24.38 -19.46
CA GLY A 31 -4.51 -24.73 -18.17
C GLY A 31 -3.99 -23.95 -16.97
N SER A 32 -3.12 -22.97 -17.14
CA SER A 32 -2.57 -22.15 -16.04
C SER A 32 -2.77 -20.65 -16.25
N ASP A 33 -3.02 -19.93 -15.17
CA ASP A 33 -3.04 -18.46 -15.17
C ASP A 33 -1.66 -17.93 -15.58
N SER A 34 -1.61 -17.11 -16.63
CA SER A 34 -0.37 -16.59 -17.19
C SER A 34 -0.21 -15.09 -16.95
N LYS A 35 1.05 -14.63 -16.98
CA LYS A 35 1.38 -13.19 -16.89
C LYS A 35 1.11 -12.50 -18.21
N ILE A 36 0.60 -11.26 -18.12
CA ILE A 36 0.62 -10.30 -19.23
C ILE A 36 1.78 -9.33 -18.96
N THR A 37 2.77 -9.31 -19.85
CA THR A 37 3.98 -8.47 -19.72
C THR A 37 4.10 -7.50 -20.89
N ASN A 38 5.07 -6.58 -20.81
CA ASN A 38 5.26 -5.45 -21.74
C ASN A 38 4.04 -4.51 -21.80
N LEU A 39 3.28 -4.46 -20.71
CA LEU A 39 2.19 -3.51 -20.52
C LEU A 39 2.77 -2.13 -20.19
N ALA A 40 2.56 -1.15 -21.05
CA ALA A 40 2.84 0.25 -20.75
C ALA A 40 2.04 0.69 -19.50
N ALA A 41 2.57 1.65 -18.74
CA ALA A 41 1.86 2.15 -17.57
C ALA A 41 0.50 2.76 -18.00
N GLY A 42 -0.57 2.31 -17.35
CA GLY A 42 -1.91 2.81 -17.62
C GLY A 42 -2.11 4.23 -17.08
N THR A 43 -3.03 4.98 -17.67
CA THR A 43 -3.39 6.30 -17.16
C THR A 43 -4.08 6.17 -15.80
N LEU A 44 -3.64 6.93 -14.80
CA LEU A 44 -4.28 6.98 -13.47
C LEU A 44 -5.25 8.17 -13.42
N ALA A 45 -6.50 7.91 -13.77
CA ALA A 45 -7.61 8.87 -13.75
C ALA A 45 -8.90 8.18 -13.31
N ALA A 46 -9.89 8.95 -12.83
CA ALA A 46 -11.11 8.41 -12.21
C ALA A 46 -11.97 7.55 -13.16
N ASP A 47 -11.89 7.80 -14.46
CA ASP A 47 -12.63 7.14 -15.53
C ASP A 47 -11.74 6.27 -16.44
N SER A 48 -10.47 6.06 -16.07
CA SER A 48 -9.55 5.24 -16.85
C SER A 48 -9.97 3.77 -16.88
N THR A 49 -9.89 3.16 -18.06
CA THR A 49 -10.03 1.72 -18.27
C THR A 49 -8.72 1.04 -18.64
N ASP A 50 -7.60 1.77 -18.50
CA ASP A 50 -6.28 1.23 -18.80
C ASP A 50 -5.88 0.21 -17.73
N ALA A 51 -5.31 -0.92 -18.16
CA ALA A 51 -4.68 -1.84 -17.23
C ALA A 51 -3.45 -1.19 -16.58
N VAL A 52 -3.27 -1.39 -15.28
CA VAL A 52 -2.08 -0.94 -14.55
C VAL A 52 -1.01 -2.01 -14.53
N ASN A 53 0.25 -1.62 -14.57
CA ASN A 53 1.38 -2.55 -14.50
C ASN A 53 2.05 -2.54 -13.11
N GLY A 54 3.04 -3.43 -12.94
CA GLY A 54 3.73 -3.60 -11.67
C GLY A 54 4.49 -2.37 -11.17
N SER A 55 4.97 -1.47 -12.03
CA SER A 55 5.72 -0.28 -11.57
C SER A 55 4.81 0.74 -10.90
N GLN A 56 3.55 0.83 -11.34
CA GLN A 56 2.55 1.72 -10.73
C GLN A 56 2.15 1.23 -9.33
N LEU A 57 1.92 -0.08 -9.19
CA LEU A 57 1.64 -0.68 -7.89
C LEU A 57 2.85 -0.59 -6.95
N PHE A 58 4.07 -0.76 -7.48
CA PHE A 58 5.29 -0.59 -6.72
C PHE A 58 5.44 0.84 -6.17
N ALA A 59 5.25 1.88 -7.00
CA ALA A 59 5.30 3.27 -6.54
C ALA A 59 4.27 3.57 -5.44
N THR A 60 3.08 2.98 -5.54
CA THR A 60 2.04 3.09 -4.50
C THR A 60 2.51 2.44 -3.20
N ASN A 61 3.10 1.24 -3.28
CA ASN A 61 3.61 0.52 -2.10
C ASN A 61 4.78 1.25 -1.42
N GLU A 62 5.66 1.92 -2.18
CA GLU A 62 6.72 2.75 -1.61
C GLU A 62 6.15 3.92 -0.79
N ASN A 63 5.10 4.59 -1.28
CA ASN A 63 4.42 5.65 -0.53
C ASN A 63 3.76 5.09 0.76
N VAL A 64 3.17 3.89 0.69
CA VAL A 64 2.59 3.23 1.88
C VAL A 64 3.67 2.85 2.89
N SER A 65 4.83 2.39 2.42
CA SER A 65 5.99 2.09 3.25
C SER A 65 6.49 3.34 3.97
N GLN A 66 6.63 4.46 3.24
CA GLN A 66 7.01 5.75 3.83
C GLN A 66 6.01 6.21 4.89
N ASN A 67 4.71 6.13 4.60
CA ASN A 67 3.67 6.46 5.58
C ASN A 67 3.80 5.60 6.86
N THR A 68 4.16 4.32 6.72
CA THR A 68 4.38 3.42 7.86
C THR A 68 5.55 3.88 8.73
N THR A 69 6.65 4.30 8.11
CA THR A 69 7.80 4.89 8.80
C THR A 69 7.43 6.19 9.52
N ASP A 70 6.73 7.09 8.85
CA ASP A 70 6.33 8.39 9.42
C ASP A 70 5.37 8.21 10.62
N ILE A 71 4.45 7.25 10.53
CA ILE A 71 3.54 6.90 11.63
C ILE A 71 4.32 6.36 12.85
N ALA A 72 5.35 5.53 12.63
CA ALA A 72 6.19 5.03 13.71
C ALA A 72 6.94 6.18 14.41
N ALA A 73 7.53 7.10 13.65
CA ALA A 73 8.20 8.28 14.21
C ALA A 73 7.24 9.20 14.99
N ASN A 74 6.01 9.38 14.50
CA ASN A 74 4.97 10.09 15.23
C ASN A 74 4.60 9.38 16.54
N THR A 75 4.53 8.05 16.53
CA THR A 75 4.25 7.25 17.72
C THR A 75 5.34 7.43 18.79
N ASP A 76 6.61 7.41 18.39
CA ASP A 76 7.74 7.66 19.29
C ASP A 76 7.68 9.08 19.89
N SER A 77 7.37 10.08 19.06
CA SER A 77 7.22 11.47 19.51
C SER A 77 6.07 11.62 20.52
N ILE A 78 4.94 10.93 20.31
CA ILE A 78 3.80 10.92 21.24
C ILE A 78 4.19 10.24 22.56
N ASN A 79 4.94 9.14 22.52
CA ASN A 79 5.42 8.45 23.72
C ASN A 79 6.39 9.34 24.52
N GLN A 80 7.26 10.10 23.83
CA GLN A 80 8.12 11.07 24.49
C GLN A 80 7.31 12.19 25.14
N ASN A 81 6.35 12.78 24.42
CA ASN A 81 5.46 13.79 24.99
C ASN A 81 4.71 13.26 26.23
N THR A 82 4.27 12.00 26.21
CA THR A 82 3.63 11.35 27.35
C THR A 82 4.56 11.28 28.57
N THR A 83 5.84 10.97 28.34
CA THR A 83 6.88 10.94 29.39
C THR A 83 7.15 12.34 29.95
N ASP A 84 7.30 13.34 29.08
CA ASP A 84 7.55 14.73 29.48
C ASP A 84 6.38 15.30 30.29
N ILE A 85 5.14 15.00 29.89
CA ILE A 85 3.93 15.38 30.63
C ILE A 85 3.93 14.74 32.03
N ALA A 86 4.32 13.48 32.16
CA ALA A 86 4.41 12.80 33.46
C ALA A 86 5.50 13.44 34.36
N ALA A 87 6.64 13.82 33.78
CA ALA A 87 7.70 14.53 34.50
C ALA A 87 7.23 15.92 34.97
N ASN A 88 6.60 16.70 34.09
CA ASN A 88 6.01 17.99 34.44
C ASN A 88 4.97 17.86 35.55
N THR A 89 4.14 16.82 35.50
CA THR A 89 3.15 16.52 36.56
C THR A 89 3.83 16.30 37.91
N THR A 90 4.92 15.54 37.93
CA THR A 90 5.73 15.32 39.15
C THR A 90 6.32 16.62 39.69
N SER A 91 6.92 17.45 38.83
CA SER A 91 7.48 18.74 39.24
C SER A 91 6.42 19.70 39.79
N ILE A 92 5.23 19.75 39.19
CA ILE A 92 4.11 20.57 39.67
C ILE A 92 3.66 20.11 41.07
N ASN A 93 3.58 18.80 41.30
CA ASN A 93 3.23 18.25 42.63
C ASN A 93 4.29 18.59 43.68
N GLN A 94 5.58 18.56 43.31
CA GLN A 94 6.66 18.99 44.21
C GLN A 94 6.54 20.47 44.55
N ASN A 95 6.39 21.34 43.54
CA ASN A 95 6.19 22.77 43.75
C ASN A 95 4.99 23.06 44.66
N THR A 96 3.90 22.31 44.50
CA THR A 96 2.70 22.41 45.35
C THR A 96 3.03 22.07 46.82
N THR A 97 3.84 21.04 47.04
CA THR A 97 4.32 20.63 48.38
C THR A 97 5.25 21.68 48.98
N ASP A 98 6.17 22.23 48.19
CA ASP A 98 7.10 23.25 48.62
C ASP A 98 6.37 24.55 49.01
N ILE A 99 5.39 24.97 48.20
CA ILE A 99 4.53 26.13 48.52
C ILE A 99 3.79 25.92 49.84
N THR A 100 3.24 24.72 50.05
CA THR A 100 2.54 24.37 51.29
C THR A 100 3.48 24.48 52.50
N THR A 101 4.71 23.97 52.36
CA THR A 101 5.73 24.00 53.42
C THR A 101 6.20 25.42 53.72
N ASN A 102 6.45 26.23 52.69
CA ASN A 102 6.86 27.63 52.85
C ASN A 102 5.76 28.45 53.53
N THR A 103 4.50 28.23 53.14
CA THR A 103 3.34 28.91 53.75
C THR A 103 3.21 28.57 55.23
N ALA A 104 3.49 27.33 55.64
CA ALA A 104 3.45 26.91 57.04
C ALA A 104 4.62 27.44 57.88
N SER A 105 5.68 27.94 57.24
CA SER A 105 6.91 28.40 57.91
C SER A 105 6.95 29.93 58.14
N ILE A 106 5.97 30.67 57.62
CA ILE A 106 5.81 32.13 57.76
C ILE A 106 4.74 32.41 58.82
#